data_AF-A0A895XW68-F1
#
_entry.id   AF-A0A895XW68-F1
#
_cell.length_a   1.000
_cell.length_b   1.000
_cell.length_c   1.000
_cell.angle_alpha   90.00
_cell.angle_beta   90.00
_cell.angle_gamma   90.00
#
_symmetry.space_group_name_H-M   'P 1'
#
loop_
_entity.id
_entity.type
_entity.pdbx_description
1 polymer ?
#
loop_
_entity_poly.entity_id
_entity_poly.type
_entity_poly.pdbx_seq_one_letter_code
_entity_poly.pdbx_strand_id
1 'polypeptide(L)'
;MQGPDSGNRFAERSRGQDRIRPTQGYPGSPPDLAKRPTGCPFEPRCGHAFDDCAKTVPALGSTVFADREPHRSVACFQHGRDHKSIPDILTAQ
;
A
#
# COMPACT_ATOMS: atom_id res chain seq x y z
N MET A 1 -64.66 -5.25 -12.55
CA MET A 1 -64.92 -6.44 -11.70
C MET A 1 -63.80 -7.47 -11.92
N GLN A 2 -62.56 -7.13 -11.57
CA GLN A 2 -61.44 -8.08 -11.49
C GLN A 2 -60.60 -7.68 -10.27
N GLY A 3 -60.65 -8.50 -9.22
CA GLY A 3 -59.75 -8.39 -8.07
C GLY A 3 -58.45 -9.14 -8.34
N PRO A 4 -57.30 -8.68 -7.83
CA PRO A 4 -56.11 -9.51 -7.75
C PRO A 4 -56.07 -10.28 -6.42
N ASP A 5 -55.87 -11.58 -6.55
CA ASP A 5 -55.73 -12.56 -5.49
C ASP A 5 -54.79 -12.11 -4.37
N SER A 6 -55.28 -12.27 -3.14
CA SER A 6 -54.53 -12.20 -1.88
C SER A 6 -53.49 -13.33 -1.79
N GLY A 7 -52.46 -13.24 -2.63
CA GLY A 7 -51.30 -14.11 -2.61
C GLY A 7 -50.34 -13.69 -1.49
N ASN A 8 -50.13 -14.60 -0.55
CA ASN A 8 -49.22 -14.51 0.59
C ASN A 8 -47.81 -14.03 0.18
N ARG A 9 -47.50 -12.75 0.41
CA ARG A 9 -46.27 -12.05 0.00
C ARG A 9 -45.02 -12.35 0.86
N PHE A 10 -45.00 -13.44 1.61
CA PHE A 10 -43.99 -13.70 2.64
C PHE A 10 -43.05 -14.90 2.36
N ALA A 11 -43.08 -15.50 1.16
CA ALA A 11 -42.35 -16.75 0.92
C ALA A 11 -41.08 -16.65 0.04
N GLU A 12 -40.58 -15.46 -0.36
CA GLU A 12 -39.48 -15.39 -1.36
C GLU A 12 -38.48 -14.23 -1.16
N ARG A 13 -37.96 -14.02 0.05
CA ARG A 13 -36.71 -13.26 0.23
C ARG A 13 -35.61 -14.19 0.71
N SER A 14 -35.01 -14.83 -0.29
CA SER A 14 -33.73 -15.50 -0.30
C SER A 14 -32.79 -14.90 0.75
N ARG A 15 -32.39 -15.74 1.72
CA ARG A 15 -31.33 -15.45 2.67
C ARG A 15 -30.18 -14.81 1.89
N GLY A 16 -29.83 -13.58 2.25
CA GLY A 16 -28.72 -12.83 1.66
C GLY A 16 -27.47 -13.68 1.73
N GLN A 17 -27.14 -14.32 0.60
CA GLN A 17 -25.86 -14.94 0.36
C GLN A 17 -24.87 -13.78 0.20
N ASP A 18 -24.41 -13.25 1.33
CA ASP A 18 -23.28 -12.34 1.35
C ASP A 18 -22.08 -13.11 0.81
N ARG A 19 -21.82 -12.86 -0.47
CA ARG A 19 -20.82 -13.52 -1.27
C ARG A 19 -19.47 -13.01 -0.78
N ILE A 20 -18.94 -13.61 0.27
CA ILE A 20 -17.54 -13.43 0.67
C ILE A 20 -16.71 -13.82 -0.55
N ARG A 21 -16.31 -12.82 -1.34
CA ARG A 21 -15.36 -13.01 -2.44
C ARG A 21 -14.05 -13.38 -1.77
N PRO A 22 -13.46 -14.54 -2.07
CA PRO A 22 -12.14 -14.86 -1.56
C PRO A 22 -11.18 -13.79 -2.08
N THR A 23 -10.66 -12.96 -1.19
CA THR A 23 -9.49 -12.16 -1.49
C THR A 23 -8.38 -13.15 -1.83
N GLN A 24 -7.89 -13.14 -3.07
CA GLN A 24 -6.67 -13.85 -3.40
C GLN A 24 -5.57 -13.24 -2.52
N GLY A 25 -5.16 -13.97 -1.48
CA GLY A 25 -4.06 -13.58 -0.62
C GLY A 25 -2.79 -13.44 -1.48
N TYR A 26 -2.02 -12.40 -1.25
CA TYR A 26 -0.71 -12.25 -1.87
C TYR A 26 0.16 -13.46 -1.47
N PRO A 27 0.71 -14.23 -2.43
CA PRO A 27 1.58 -15.35 -2.10
C PRO A 27 2.92 -14.81 -1.58
N GLY A 28 3.21 -15.09 -0.31
CA GLY A 28 4.49 -14.78 0.32
C GLY A 28 4.31 -14.43 1.79
N SER A 29 4.98 -15.18 2.67
CA SER A 29 5.10 -14.77 4.06
C SER A 29 5.82 -13.42 4.13
N PRO A 30 5.38 -12.47 4.98
CA PRO A 30 6.21 -11.35 5.37
C PRO A 30 7.60 -11.90 5.76
N PRO A 31 8.70 -11.28 5.31
CA PRO A 31 10.02 -11.74 5.67
C PRO A 31 10.12 -11.87 7.19
N ASP A 32 10.80 -12.93 7.64
CA ASP A 32 11.02 -13.19 9.05
C ASP A 32 11.58 -11.95 9.74
N LEU A 33 10.81 -11.39 10.68
CA LEU A 33 11.17 -10.17 11.41
C LEU A 33 12.44 -10.35 12.25
N ALA A 34 12.86 -11.60 12.52
CA ALA A 34 14.11 -11.91 13.20
C ALA A 34 15.34 -11.78 12.29
N LYS A 35 15.17 -11.89 10.96
CA LYS A 35 16.24 -11.73 9.96
C LYS A 35 16.14 -10.36 9.29
N ARG A 36 16.18 -9.31 10.11
CA ARG A 36 16.24 -7.94 9.58
C ARG A 36 17.55 -7.74 8.82
N PRO A 37 17.51 -7.24 7.56
CA PRO A 37 18.69 -6.76 6.88
C PRO A 37 19.41 -5.70 7.73
N THR A 38 20.74 -5.64 7.64
CA THR A 38 21.55 -4.64 8.35
C THR A 38 21.33 -3.22 7.81
N GLY A 39 20.88 -3.09 6.56
CA GLY A 39 20.55 -1.82 5.91
C GLY A 39 19.05 -1.53 5.86
N CYS A 40 18.62 -0.81 4.82
CA CYS A 40 17.23 -0.50 4.55
C CYS A 40 16.38 -1.77 4.42
N PRO A 41 15.30 -1.93 5.21
CA PRO A 41 14.46 -3.14 5.17
C PRO A 41 13.67 -3.31 3.86
N PHE A 42 13.67 -2.28 3.01
CA PHE A 42 13.01 -2.30 1.71
C PHE A 42 13.95 -2.74 0.58
N GLU A 43 15.26 -2.80 0.81
CA GLU A 43 16.28 -3.19 -0.19
C GLU A 43 15.93 -4.47 -0.94
N PRO A 44 15.48 -5.59 -0.31
CA PRO A 44 15.25 -6.86 -1.02
C PRO A 44 14.12 -6.83 -2.06
N ARG A 45 13.30 -5.77 -2.04
CA ARG A 45 12.12 -5.60 -2.90
C ARG A 45 12.04 -4.23 -3.57
N CYS A 46 13.07 -3.39 -3.42
CA CYS A 46 13.07 -2.04 -3.96
C CYS A 46 13.72 -2.02 -5.35
N GLY A 47 12.96 -1.60 -6.37
CA GLY A 47 13.49 -1.45 -7.74
C GLY A 47 14.49 -0.30 -7.92
N HIS A 48 14.71 0.51 -6.88
CA HIS A 48 15.68 1.60 -6.84
C HIS A 48 16.80 1.36 -5.80
N ALA A 49 16.95 0.12 -5.33
CA ALA A 49 18.02 -0.25 -4.41
C ALA A 49 19.41 -0.13 -5.06
N PHE A 50 20.40 0.24 -4.25
CA PHE A 50 21.82 0.30 -4.61
C PHE A 50 22.66 -0.05 -3.37
N ASP A 51 23.98 -0.17 -3.52
CA ASP A 51 24.87 -0.74 -2.49
C ASP A 51 24.74 -0.13 -1.08
N ASP A 52 24.50 1.19 -0.94
CA ASP A 52 24.34 1.81 0.38
C ASP A 52 23.07 1.33 1.08
N CYS A 53 22.02 0.98 0.33
CA CYS A 53 20.74 0.49 0.86
C CYS A 53 20.91 -0.82 1.62
N ALA A 54 21.85 -1.69 1.26
CA ALA A 54 22.09 -2.95 1.96
C ALA A 54 22.93 -2.78 3.25
N LYS A 55 23.69 -1.68 3.35
CA LYS A 55 24.69 -1.45 4.40
C LYS A 55 24.22 -0.50 5.49
N THR A 56 23.32 0.43 5.17
CA THR A 56 22.94 1.51 6.09
C THR A 56 21.44 1.78 6.05
N VAL A 57 20.88 2.08 7.21
CA VAL A 57 19.50 2.54 7.34
C VAL A 57 19.45 4.06 7.06
N PRO A 58 18.65 4.54 6.10
CA PRO A 58 18.51 5.97 5.84
C PRO A 58 17.86 6.68 7.02
N ALA A 59 18.30 7.91 7.32
CA ALA A 59 17.67 8.76 8.32
C ALA A 59 16.29 9.26 7.84
N LEU A 60 15.38 9.53 8.79
CA LEU A 60 14.09 10.15 8.49
C LEU A 60 14.30 11.61 8.11
N GLY A 61 13.80 12.02 6.94
CA GLY A 61 13.90 13.37 6.42
C GLY A 61 12.60 13.85 5.79
N SER A 62 12.59 15.11 5.35
CA SER A 62 11.48 15.69 4.59
C SER A 62 11.46 15.15 3.16
N THR A 63 10.33 15.35 2.48
CA THR A 63 10.19 15.01 1.05
C THR A 63 10.36 16.26 0.19
N VAL A 64 10.42 16.10 -1.13
CA VAL A 64 10.46 17.23 -2.08
C VAL A 64 9.21 18.13 -2.02
N PHE A 65 8.15 17.68 -1.34
CA PHE A 65 6.90 18.42 -1.17
C PHE A 65 6.79 19.12 0.19
N ALA A 66 7.90 19.30 0.90
CA ALA A 66 7.91 19.86 2.26
C ALA A 66 7.12 21.18 2.40
N ASP A 67 7.12 22.03 1.36
CA ASP A 67 6.41 23.31 1.38
C ASP A 67 4.88 23.16 1.44
N ARG A 68 4.35 22.11 0.81
CA ARG A 68 2.90 21.82 0.75
C ARG A 68 2.46 20.83 1.82
N GLU A 69 3.37 19.91 2.17
CA GLU A 69 3.11 18.79 3.07
C GLU A 69 4.23 18.66 4.13
N PRO A 70 4.32 19.61 5.07
CA PRO A 70 5.41 19.66 6.05
C PRO A 70 5.42 18.46 7.01
N HIS A 71 4.28 17.77 7.15
CA HIS A 71 4.16 16.59 8.00
C HIS A 71 4.59 15.29 7.29
N ARG A 72 4.84 15.32 5.98
CA ARG A 72 5.21 14.13 5.22
C ARG A 72 6.72 13.90 5.25
N SER A 73 7.13 12.84 5.93
CA SER A 73 8.52 12.43 6.08
C SER A 73 8.81 11.06 5.44
N VAL A 74 10.05 10.83 5.04
CA VAL A 74 10.52 9.58 4.43
C VAL A 74 11.94 9.23 4.90
N ALA A 75 12.22 7.95 5.07
CA ALA A 75 13.55 7.43 5.33
C ALA A 75 14.06 6.71 4.06
N CYS A 76 14.59 7.47 3.11
CA CYS A 76 15.07 6.95 1.83
C CYS A 76 16.26 7.77 1.33
N PHE A 77 17.33 7.10 0.87
CA PHE A 77 18.53 7.77 0.38
C PHE A 77 18.30 8.65 -0.86
N GLN A 78 17.26 8.37 -1.65
CA GLN A 78 16.87 9.19 -2.81
C GLN A 78 16.19 10.52 -2.43
N HIS A 79 15.88 10.73 -1.15
CA HIS A 79 15.24 11.97 -0.67
C HIS A 79 16.16 12.83 0.20
N GLY A 80 17.31 12.30 0.66
CA GLY A 80 18.19 12.95 1.65
C GLY A 80 19.51 13.51 1.11
N ARG A 81 19.89 13.18 -0.13
CA ARG A 81 21.01 13.80 -0.85
C ARG A 81 20.41 14.60 -1.99
N ASP A 82 20.79 15.88 -2.12
CA ASP A 82 20.45 16.80 -3.20
C ASP A 82 19.40 16.28 -4.19
N HIS A 83 18.17 16.77 -4.08
CA HIS A 83 16.95 16.60 -4.91
C HIS A 83 17.07 16.29 -6.43
N LYS A 84 18.27 16.28 -7.02
CA LYS A 84 18.56 15.66 -8.32
C LYS A 84 18.49 14.13 -8.17
N SER A 85 17.45 13.42 -8.52
CA SER A 85 16.35 13.69 -9.43
C SER A 85 15.29 12.66 -9.02
N ILE A 86 14.26 13.08 -8.30
CA ILE A 86 13.08 12.24 -8.20
C ILE A 86 12.49 12.19 -9.61
N PRO A 87 12.34 11.02 -10.24
CA PRO A 87 11.73 10.92 -11.57
C PRO A 87 10.38 11.61 -11.57
N ASP A 88 10.07 12.38 -12.61
CA ASP A 88 8.82 13.16 -12.70
C ASP A 88 7.57 12.31 -12.46
N ILE A 89 7.61 11.03 -12.81
CA ILE A 89 6.54 10.05 -12.57
C ILE A 89 6.19 9.86 -11.09
N LEU A 90 7.11 10.19 -10.18
CA LEU A 90 6.93 10.11 -8.73
C LEU A 90 6.61 11.48 -8.12
N THR A 91 6.62 12.56 -8.91
CA THR A 91 6.32 13.92 -8.45
C THR A 91 5.09 14.56 -9.09
N ALA A 92 4.52 13.98 -10.15
CA ALA A 92 3.27 14.44 -10.75
C ALA A 92 2.06 13.93 -9.93
N GLN A 93 1.49 14.82 -9.11
CA GLN A 93 0.16 14.67 -8.50
C GLN A 93 -0.68 15.90 -8.81
#